data_AF-A0A5T3VMH3-F1
#
_entry.id   AF-A0A5T3VMH3-F1
#
_cell.length_a   1.000
_cell.length_b   1.000
_cell.length_c   1.000
_cell.angle_alpha   90.00
_cell.angle_beta   90.00
_cell.angle_gamma   90.00
#
_symmetry.space_group_name_H-M   'P 1'
#
loop_
_entity.id
_entity.type
_entity.pdbx_description
1 polymer ?
#
loop_
_entity_poly.entity_id
_entity_poly.type
_entity_poly.pdbx_seq_one_letter_code
_entity_poly.pdbx_strand_id
1 'polypeptide(L)' 'MYSRADRLLRQFSLKLNADSIVFDENRLCSFIIDNRYRILLTSTNSE' A
#
# COMPACT_ATOMS: atom_id res chain seq x y z
N MET A 1 -0.29 -15.84 -5.17
CA MET A 1 0.29 -16.00 -3.82
C MET A 1 0.67 -14.61 -3.34
N TYR A 2 0.15 -14.11 -2.21
CA TYR A 2 0.41 -12.74 -1.75
C TYR A 2 1.66 -12.69 -0.86
N SER A 3 2.55 -11.73 -1.06
CA SER A 3 3.71 -11.53 -0.20
C SER A 3 3.29 -11.06 1.20
N ARG A 4 4.23 -11.05 2.15
CA ARG A 4 3.99 -10.47 3.49
C ARG A 4 3.59 -8.99 3.39
N ALA A 5 4.24 -8.23 2.50
CA ALA A 5 3.93 -6.82 2.29
C ALA A 5 2.52 -6.63 1.70
N ASP A 6 2.12 -7.47 0.73
CA ASP A 6 0.78 -7.37 0.12
C ASP A 6 -0.32 -7.67 1.15
N ARG A 7 -0.11 -8.68 2.01
CA ARG A 7 -1.08 -9.01 3.08
C ARG A 7 -1.20 -7.89 4.11
N LEU A 8 -0.09 -7.27 4.50
CA LEU A 8 -0.11 -6.14 5.44
C LEU A 8 -0.81 -4.92 4.81
N LEU A 9 -0.47 -4.59 3.56
CA LEU A 9 -1.10 -3.47 2.86
C LEU A 9 -2.60 -3.72 2.66
N ARG A 10 -3.01 -4.96 2.41
CA ARG A 10 -4.43 -5.34 2.35
C ARG A 10 -5.15 -5.12 3.68
N GLN A 11 -4.55 -5.50 4.81
CA GLN A 11 -5.13 -5.24 6.13
C GLN A 11 -5.22 -3.73 6.42
N PHE A 12 -4.22 -2.96 6.01
CA PHE A 12 -4.21 -1.50 6.13
C PHE A 12 -5.31 -0.84 5.27
N SER A 13 -5.46 -1.29 4.02
CA SER A 13 -6.53 -0.89 3.10
C SER A 13 -7.92 -1.11 3.71
N LEU A 14 -8.18 -2.31 4.27
CA LEU A 14 -9.43 -2.62 4.95
C LEU A 14 -9.66 -1.75 6.18
N LYS A 15 -8.61 -1.49 6.97
CA LYS A 15 -8.69 -0.63 8.16
C LYS A 15 -9.09 0.81 7.82
N LEU A 16 -8.62 1.31 6.68
CA LEU A 16 -8.97 2.65 6.20
C LEU A 16 -10.28 2.69 5.40
N ASN A 17 -10.96 1.55 5.22
CA ASN A 17 -12.13 1.40 4.35
C ASN A 17 -11.86 1.95 2.93
N ALA A 18 -10.65 1.69 2.41
CA ALA A 18 -10.17 2.19 1.13
C ALA A 18 -9.57 1.04 0.32
N ASP A 19 -10.40 0.40 -0.51
CA ASP A 19 -10.03 -0.76 -1.34
C ASP A 19 -8.99 -0.44 -2.44
N SER A 20 -8.68 0.84 -2.67
CA SER A 20 -7.70 1.30 -3.65
C SER A 20 -6.25 1.27 -3.17
N ILE A 21 -5.99 0.98 -1.89
CA ILE A 21 -4.63 0.96 -1.34
C ILE A 21 -3.98 -0.41 -1.60
N VAL A 22 -3.28 -0.51 -2.73
CA VAL A 22 -2.57 -1.70 -3.19
C VAL A 22 -1.27 -1.31 -3.90
N PHE A 23 -0.28 -2.21 -3.94
CA PHE A 23 0.91 -2.02 -4.75
C PHE A 23 0.58 -2.19 -6.25
N ASP A 24 1.17 -1.35 -7.08
CA ASP A 24 1.12 -1.47 -8.53
C ASP A 24 2.17 -2.47 -9.07
N GLU A 25 2.26 -2.56 -10.40
CA GLU A 25 3.20 -3.41 -11.12
C GLU A 25 4.67 -3.12 -10.77
N ASN A 26 4.98 -1.90 -10.32
CA ASN A 26 6.32 -1.45 -9.93
C ASN A 26 6.59 -1.56 -8.42
N ARG A 27 5.71 -2.21 -7.66
CA ARG A 27 5.79 -2.32 -6.18
C ARG A 27 5.69 -0.97 -5.46
N LEU A 28 4.99 -0.01 -6.06
CA LEU A 28 4.72 1.31 -5.50
C LEU A 28 3.25 1.42 -5.09
N CYS A 29 2.94 2.11 -4.00
CA CYS A 29 1.58 2.42 -3.59
C CYS A 29 1.52 3.88 -3.13
N SER A 30 0.71 4.68 -3.81
CA SER A 30 0.51 6.10 -3.51
C SER A 30 -0.90 6.35 -3.02
N PHE A 31 -1.04 7.11 -1.93
CA PHE A 31 -2.33 7.52 -1.39
C PHE A 31 -2.23 8.85 -0.64
N ILE A 32 -3.38 9.43 -0.28
CA ILE A 32 -3.46 10.70 0.43
C ILE A 32 -4.09 10.47 1.81
N ILE A 33 -3.47 11.01 2.85
CA ILE A 33 -4.00 11.04 4.21
C ILE A 33 -4.54 12.44 4.51
N ASP A 34 -5.73 12.51 5.12
CA ASP A 34 -6.42 13.73 5.53
C ASP A 34 -6.56 14.78 4.43
N ASN A 35 -6.62 14.32 3.18
CA ASN A 35 -6.62 15.15 1.98
C ASN A 35 -5.45 16.17 1.90
N ARG A 36 -4.34 15.91 2.62
CA ARG A 36 -3.22 16.85 2.79
C ARG A 36 -1.86 16.23 2.53
N TYR A 37 -1.62 15.03 3.06
CA TYR A 37 -0.30 14.39 2.99
C TYR A 37 -0.30 13.31 1.92
N ARG A 38 0.56 13.48 0.91
CA ARG A 38 0.82 12.45 -0.10
C ARG A 38 1.86 11.47 0.46
N ILE A 39 1.49 10.21 0.52
CA ILE A 39 2.32 9.12 1.03
C ILE A 39 2.66 8.19 -0.13
N LEU A 40 3.93 7.79 -0.21
CA LEU A 40 4.41 6.77 -1.14
C LEU A 40 5.02 5.63 -0.33
N LEU A 41 4.48 4.42 -0.51
CA LEU A 41 5.05 3.19 0.02
C LEU A 41 5.71 2.40 -1.11
N THR A 42 6.88 1.83 -0.83
CA THR A 42 7.63 0.99 -1.75
C THR A 42 7.95 -0.34 -1.10
N SER A 43 7.63 -1.45 -1.75
CA SER A 43 8.06 -2.78 -1.30
C SER A 43 9.09 -3.34 -2.25
N THR A 44 10.33 -2.85 -2.12
CA THR A 44 11.48 -3.43 -2.80
C THR A 44 11.83 -4.78 -2.17
N ASN A 45 12.28 -5.72 -3.00
CA ASN A 45 12.94 -6.93 -2.52
C ASN A 45 14.35 -6.54 -2.04
N SER A 46 14.42 -5.74 -0.99
CA SER A 46 15.68 -5.57 -0.28
C SER A 46 15.93 -6.91 0.42
N GLU A 47 17.00 -7.59 0.04
CA GLU A 47 17.62 -8.61 0.90
C GLU A 47 17.85 -8.06 2.31
#